data_AF-A0A7X8DIN0-F1
#
_entry.id   AF-A0A7X8DIN0-F1
#
_cell.length_a   1.000
_cell.length_b   1.000
_cell.length_c   1.000
_cell.angle_alpha   90.00
_cell.angle_beta   90.00
_cell.angle_gamma   90.00
#
_symmetry.space_group_name_H-M   'P 1'
#
loop_
_entity.id
_entity.type
_entity.pdbx_description
1 polymer ?
#
loop_
_entity_poly.entity_id
_entity_poly.type
_entity_poly.pdbx_seq_one_letter_code
_entity_poly.pdbx_strand_id
1 'polypeptide(L)'
;MHYLYQRVAYLRGLAQGLDIDQESKDGRLLINIVDVLEDFADAIIEMADNYGELEEYVSYIDEDLTDVEDELYGFEDDEDCFPYEDFDCDDPECIEIDCSGSVEDIIED
;
A
#
# COMPACT_ATOMS: atom_id res chain seq x y z
N MET A 1 -15.70 -0.99 -3.58
CA MET A 1 -16.03 -1.17 -2.14
C MET A 1 -17.51 -0.86 -1.76
N HIS A 2 -18.44 -0.68 -2.72
CA HIS A 2 -19.83 -0.25 -2.45
C HIS A 2 -20.70 -1.19 -1.59
N TYR A 3 -20.26 -2.42 -1.32
CA TYR A 3 -21.01 -3.39 -0.53
C TYR A 3 -21.12 -2.99 0.96
N LEU A 4 -20.19 -2.17 1.47
CA LEU A 4 -20.24 -1.69 2.86
C LEU A 4 -21.48 -0.81 3.08
N TYR A 5 -21.75 0.15 2.19
CA TYR A 5 -22.98 0.94 2.21
C TYR A 5 -24.24 0.08 2.14
N GLN A 6 -24.24 -0.96 1.30
CA GLN A 6 -25.39 -1.86 1.18
C GLN A 6 -25.66 -2.60 2.49
N ARG A 7 -24.60 -2.98 3.21
CA ARG A 7 -24.70 -3.61 4.53
C ARG A 7 -25.16 -2.62 5.61
N VAL A 8 -24.64 -1.40 5.63
CA VAL A 8 -25.08 -0.35 6.56
C VAL A 8 -26.55 0.01 6.31
N ALA A 9 -26.94 0.21 5.06
CA ALA A 9 -28.32 0.48 4.67
C ALA A 9 -29.27 -0.67 5.07
N TYR A 10 -28.83 -1.92 4.93
CA TYR A 10 -29.58 -3.09 5.40
C TYR A 10 -29.77 -3.07 6.92
N LEU A 11 -28.72 -2.76 7.70
CA LEU A 11 -28.81 -2.63 9.15
C LEU A 11 -29.73 -1.48 9.57
N ARG A 12 -29.68 -0.36 8.86
CA ARG A 12 -30.57 0.79 9.08
C ARG A 12 -32.03 0.42 8.81
N GLY A 13 -32.30 -0.29 7.72
CA GLY A 13 -33.63 -0.82 7.41
C GLY A 13 -34.14 -1.84 8.44
N LEU A 14 -33.25 -2.72 8.92
CA LEU A 14 -33.58 -3.68 9.96
C LEU A 14 -33.91 -2.99 11.28
N ALA A 15 -33.14 -1.97 11.66
CA ALA A 15 -33.40 -1.17 12.86
C ALA A 15 -34.75 -0.45 12.81
N GLN A 16 -35.13 0.07 11.64
CA GLN A 16 -36.46 0.67 11.42
C GLN A 16 -37.57 -0.39 11.48
N GLY A 17 -37.37 -1.58 10.90
CA GLY A 17 -38.34 -2.66 10.89
C GLY A 17 -38.58 -3.34 12.24
N LEU A 18 -37.62 -3.24 13.16
CA LEU A 18 -37.72 -3.73 14.53
C LEU A 18 -38.47 -2.78 15.48
N ASP A 19 -38.91 -1.62 14.98
CA ASP A 19 -39.57 -0.56 15.76
C ASP A 19 -38.76 -0.20 17.02
N ILE A 20 -37.45 -0.05 16.83
CA ILE A 20 -36.53 0.30 17.92
C ILE A 20 -36.94 1.66 18.48
N ASP A 21 -37.31 1.67 19.76
CA ASP A 21 -37.61 2.90 20.48
C ASP A 21 -36.35 3.78 20.56
N GLN A 22 -36.34 4.86 19.79
CA GLN A 22 -35.23 5.81 19.71
C GLN A 22 -35.08 6.66 20.97
N GLU A 23 -36.03 6.62 21.91
CA GLU A 23 -35.87 7.28 23.21
C GLU A 23 -35.27 6.34 24.26
N SER A 24 -35.35 5.02 24.03
CA SER A 24 -34.71 4.04 24.90
C SER A 24 -33.19 4.12 24.83
N LYS A 25 -32.51 3.83 25.95
CA LYS A 25 -31.04 3.85 26.00
C LYS A 25 -30.42 2.89 24.99
N ASP A 26 -31.01 1.70 24.85
CA ASP A 26 -30.52 0.65 23.96
C ASP A 26 -30.79 1.00 22.49
N GLY A 27 -31.95 1.60 22.18
CA GLY A 27 -32.27 2.04 20.83
C GLY A 27 -31.40 3.19 20.34
N ARG A 28 -31.12 4.16 21.21
CA ARG A 28 -30.13 5.21 20.91
C ARG A 28 -28.77 4.62 20.63
N LEU A 29 -28.30 3.68 21.45
CA LEU A 29 -27.01 3.02 21.25
C LEU A 29 -26.94 2.33 19.89
N LEU A 30 -27.97 1.54 19.53
CA LEU A 30 -28.01 0.81 18.26
C LEU A 30 -28.00 1.74 17.04
N ILE A 31 -28.76 2.84 17.07
CA ILE A 31 -28.75 3.82 15.97
C ILE A 31 -27.38 4.47 15.83
N ASN A 32 -26.77 4.89 16.95
CA ASN A 32 -25.43 5.49 16.91
C ASN A 32 -24.37 4.49 16.40
N ILE A 33 -24.50 3.20 16.70
CA ILE A 33 -23.61 2.18 16.13
C ILE A 33 -23.78 2.11 14.60
N VAL A 34 -25.00 2.16 14.09
CA VAL A 34 -25.26 2.15 12.64
C VAL A 34 -24.68 3.39 11.97
N ASP A 35 -24.86 4.58 12.58
CA ASP A 35 -24.31 5.82 12.04
C ASP A 35 -22.76 5.79 12.03
N VAL A 36 -22.12 5.31 13.11
CA VAL A 36 -20.66 5.13 13.13
C VAL A 36 -20.21 4.12 12.06
N LEU A 37 -20.97 3.04 11.81
CA LEU A 37 -20.63 2.11 10.74
C LEU A 37 -20.76 2.73 9.34
N GLU A 38 -21.61 3.74 9.17
CA GLU A 38 -21.70 4.55 7.94
C GLU A 38 -20.42 5.36 7.76
N ASP A 39 -19.97 6.08 8.79
CA ASP A 39 -18.71 6.84 8.77
C ASP A 39 -17.49 5.95 8.46
N PHE A 40 -17.48 4.72 9.00
CA PHE A 40 -16.43 3.74 8.68
C PHE A 40 -16.49 3.28 7.22
N ALA A 41 -17.69 3.12 6.65
CA ALA A 41 -17.84 2.76 5.26
C ALA A 41 -17.31 3.87 4.35
N ASP A 42 -17.62 5.13 4.66
CA ASP A 42 -17.09 6.32 3.97
C ASP A 42 -15.56 6.33 3.98
N ALA A 43 -14.96 6.26 5.18
CA ALA A 43 -13.52 6.33 5.35
C ALA A 43 -12.77 5.20 4.64
N ILE A 44 -13.31 3.97 4.64
CA ILE A 44 -12.69 2.83 3.95
C ILE A 44 -12.74 3.00 2.43
N ILE A 45 -13.82 3.58 1.90
CA ILE A 45 -13.97 3.80 0.46
C ILE A 45 -13.00 4.88 0.00
N GLU A 46 -12.94 6.01 0.71
CA GLU A 46 -11.95 7.07 0.44
C GLU A 46 -10.52 6.54 0.52
N MET A 47 -10.20 5.72 1.53
CA MET A 47 -8.89 5.10 1.67
C MET A 47 -8.56 4.17 0.49
N ALA A 48 -9.54 3.39 0.02
CA ALA A 48 -9.34 2.48 -1.11
C ALA A 48 -9.10 3.25 -2.41
N ASP A 49 -9.80 4.37 -2.62
CA ASP A 49 -9.62 5.23 -3.79
C ASP A 49 -8.21 5.87 -3.76
N ASN A 50 -7.81 6.47 -2.63
CA ASN A 50 -6.47 7.03 -2.45
C ASN A 50 -5.36 5.98 -2.62
N TYR A 51 -5.59 4.74 -2.19
CA TYR A 51 -4.63 3.64 -2.38
C TYR A 51 -4.49 3.26 -3.86
N GLY A 52 -5.58 3.28 -4.62
CA GLY A 52 -5.54 3.06 -6.07
C GLY A 52 -4.75 4.15 -6.79
N GLU A 53 -4.93 5.41 -6.40
CA GLU A 53 -4.13 6.53 -6.95
C GLU A 53 -2.64 6.37 -6.63
N LEU A 54 -2.32 5.89 -5.42
CA LEU A 54 -0.93 5.62 -5.03
C LEU A 54 -0.31 4.46 -5.83
N GLU A 55 -1.07 3.39 -6.08
CA GLU A 55 -0.63 2.27 -6.92
C GLU A 55 -0.28 2.75 -8.33
N GLU A 56 -1.12 3.60 -8.92
CA GLU A 56 -0.87 4.21 -10.23
C GLU A 56 0.40 5.07 -10.21
N TYR A 57 0.56 5.91 -9.19
CA TYR A 57 1.76 6.74 -9.03
C TYR A 57 3.05 5.91 -8.90
N VAL A 58 3.01 4.82 -8.14
CA VAL A 58 4.15 3.90 -8.02
C VAL A 58 4.44 3.21 -9.35
N SER A 59 3.40 2.84 -10.11
CA SER A 59 3.59 2.28 -11.45
C SER A 59 4.27 3.26 -12.41
N TYR A 60 3.98 4.56 -12.32
CA TYR A 60 4.68 5.56 -13.12
C TYR A 60 6.15 5.71 -12.73
N ILE A 61 6.45 5.62 -11.44
CA ILE A 61 7.86 5.63 -10.98
C ILE A 61 8.61 4.42 -11.55
N ASP A 62 8.00 3.24 -11.53
CA ASP A 62 8.59 2.02 -12.07
C ASP A 62 8.89 2.13 -13.57
N GLU A 63 7.94 2.69 -14.34
CA GLU A 63 8.12 2.99 -15.77
C GLU A 63 9.26 4.00 -16.00
N ASP A 64 9.26 5.13 -15.29
CA ASP A 64 10.31 6.15 -15.40
C ASP A 64 11.69 5.59 -15.03
N LEU A 65 11.77 4.71 -14.03
CA LEU A 65 13.02 4.06 -13.65
C LEU A 65 13.49 3.06 -14.71
N THR A 66 12.57 2.31 -15.31
CA THR A 66 12.90 1.41 -16.42
C THR A 66 13.50 2.18 -17.60
N ASP A 67 12.93 3.33 -17.95
CA ASP A 67 13.46 4.19 -19.02
C ASP A 67 14.89 4.67 -18.71
N VAL A 68 15.18 5.02 -17.45
CA VAL A 68 16.52 5.42 -17.01
C VAL A 68 17.50 4.25 -17.04
N GLU A 69 17.06 3.06 -16.60
CA GLU A 69 17.85 1.84 -16.64
C GLU A 69 18.21 1.47 -18.09
N ASP A 70 17.26 1.58 -19.02
CA ASP A 70 17.49 1.32 -20.45
C ASP A 70 18.44 2.36 -21.08
N GLU A 71 18.37 3.64 -20.68
CA GLU A 71 19.32 4.66 -21.18
C GLU A 71 20.74 4.41 -20.68
N LEU A 72 20.90 3.99 -19.43
CA LEU A 72 22.19 3.82 -18.78
C LEU A 72 22.84 2.45 -19.06
N TYR A 73 22.03 1.40 -19.12
CA TYR A 73 22.47 0.00 -19.21
C TYR A 73 22.01 -0.72 -20.49
N GLY A 74 21.00 -0.20 -21.21
CA GLY A 74 20.38 -0.85 -22.37
C GLY A 74 21.20 -0.80 -23.68
N PHE A 75 22.38 -0.18 -23.67
CA PHE A 75 23.32 -0.19 -24.80
C PHE A 75 24.44 -1.23 -24.67
N GLU A 76 24.49 -2.01 -23.58
CA GLU A 76 25.55 -3.02 -23.33
C GLU A 76 25.14 -4.47 -23.70
N ASP A 77 24.16 -4.65 -24.60
CA ASP A 77 23.75 -5.99 -25.08
C ASP A 77 24.28 -6.33 -26.48
N ASP A 78 25.43 -5.78 -26.87
CA ASP A 78 26.26 -6.32 -27.96
C ASP A 78 27.70 -6.50 -27.44
N GLU A 79 27.98 -7.73 -26.98
CA GLU A 79 29.31 -8.31 -26.80
C GLU A 79 30.28 -7.68 -25.77
N ASP A 80 29.85 -7.36 -24.55
CA ASP A 80 30.79 -7.39 -23.43
C ASP A 80 30.06 -7.83 -22.16
N CYS A 81 29.88 -9.16 -22.04
CA CYS A 81 30.08 -9.74 -20.72
C CYS A 81 31.44 -9.22 -20.26
N PHE A 82 31.44 -8.17 -19.42
CA PHE A 82 32.61 -7.88 -18.60
C PHE A 82 32.94 -9.22 -17.97
N PRO A 83 34.08 -9.84 -18.35
CA PRO A 83 34.57 -10.91 -17.52
C PRO A 83 34.65 -10.24 -16.15
N TYR A 84 34.20 -10.95 -15.12
CA TYR A 84 34.79 -10.78 -13.82
C TYR A 84 36.32 -11.01 -13.98
N GLU A 85 37.04 -10.08 -14.61
CA GLU A 85 38.45 -9.90 -14.37
C GLU A 85 38.47 -9.25 -13.01
N ASP A 86 38.83 -10.07 -12.01
CA ASP A 86 39.47 -9.67 -10.76
C ASP A 86 39.55 -8.13 -10.65
N PHE A 87 38.51 -7.53 -10.09
CA PHE A 87 38.70 -6.22 -9.50
C PHE A 87 39.58 -6.51 -8.29
N ASP A 88 40.90 -6.48 -8.49
CA ASP A 88 41.89 -6.42 -7.43
C ASP A 88 41.56 -5.13 -6.66
N CYS A 89 40.67 -5.27 -5.68
CA CYS A 89 40.22 -4.23 -4.78
C CYS A 89 41.35 -3.95 -3.77
N ASP A 90 42.42 -3.36 -4.28
CA ASP A 90 43.50 -2.77 -3.50
C ASP A 90 43.26 -1.26 -3.27
N ASP A 91 42.09 -0.74 -3.68
CA ASP A 91 41.66 0.64 -3.42
C ASP A 91 40.82 0.70 -2.13
N PRO A 92 41.30 1.37 -1.06
CA PRO A 92 40.61 1.46 0.23
C PRO A 92 39.30 2.27 0.20
N GLU A 93 38.91 2.85 -0.94
CA GLU A 93 37.64 3.59 -1.08
C GLU A 93 36.49 2.77 -1.69
N CYS A 94 36.72 1.50 -2.06
CA CYS A 94 35.66 0.62 -2.53
C CYS A 94 34.78 0.15 -1.36
N ILE A 95 33.58 0.71 -1.21
CA ILE A 95 32.57 0.21 -0.28
C ILE A 95 31.83 -0.95 -0.94
N GLU A 96 32.07 -2.17 -0.46
CA GLU A 96 31.23 -3.33 -0.76
C GLU A 96 29.85 -3.12 -0.12
N ILE A 97 28.82 -2.89 -0.94
CA ILE A 97 27.42 -2.93 -0.48
C ILE A 97 26.88 -4.32 -0.82
N ASP A 98 26.83 -5.16 0.21
CA ASP A 98 26.24 -6.50 0.14
C ASP A 98 24.70 -6.40 0.20
N CYS A 99 24.06 -6.44 -0.97
CA CYS A 99 22.60 -6.56 -1.09
C CYS A 99 22.11 -8.02 -0.99
N SER A 100 22.65 -8.80 -0.05
CA SER A 100 22.11 -10.13 0.30
C SER A 100 21.47 -10.21 1.70
N GLY A 101 21.46 -9.11 2.47
CA GLY A 101 20.89 -9.06 3.81
C GLY A 101 19.42 -8.64 3.85
N SER A 102 18.54 -9.56 4.25
CA SER A 102 17.27 -9.22 4.89
C SER A 102 17.50 -8.28 6.09
N VAL A 103 16.55 -7.36 6.33
CA VAL A 103 16.59 -6.24 7.30
C VAL A 103 16.59 -6.67 8.79
N GLU A 104 17.41 -7.65 9.20
CA GLU A 104 17.42 -8.14 10.59
C GLU A 104 18.72 -7.94 11.36
N ASP A 105 19.83 -7.52 10.74
CA ASP A 105 21.09 -7.30 11.46
C ASP A 105 21.52 -5.83 11.45
N ILE A 106 20.82 -5.00 12.24
CA ILE A 106 21.42 -3.79 12.83
C ILE A 106 21.45 -4.02 14.34
N ILE A 107 22.47 -4.74 14.81
CA ILE A 107 22.87 -4.80 16.21
C ILE A 107 24.39 -4.55 16.28
N GLU A 108 24.74 -3.49 17.00
CA GLU A 108 26.06 -3.16 17.61
C GLU A 108 27.25 -3.06 16.62
N ASP A 109 27.83 -1.88 16.40
CA ASP A 109 28.55 -1.02 17.38
C ASP A 109 28.52 0.48 16.99
#